data_AF-A0A9D5UVA7-F1
#
_entry.id   AF-A0A9D5UVA7-F1
#
_cell.length_a   1.000
_cell.length_b   1.000
_cell.length_c   1.000
_cell.angle_alpha   90.00
_cell.angle_beta   90.00
_cell.angle_gamma   90.00
#
_symmetry.space_group_name_H-M   'P 1'
#
loop_
_entity.id
_entity.type
_entity.pdbx_description
1 polymer ?
#
loop_
_entity_poly.entity_id
_entity_poly.type
_entity_poly.pdbx_seq_one_letter_code
_entity_poly.pdbx_strand_id
1 'polypeptide(L)'
;MDYQNPAEVTSPKDKVSKVFPILDMGEGKYSVAFLDWDEKPAVGMRWNGGKSEDGTKHPGTPQSRGIPTWWIVPDLFELPILIAVMQIGPQGPGIDVQEARTRLNQGIQTRQASISNDTSVQSDTQLNDSVEKAIMRIVVQMKRNGQI
;
A
#
# COMPACT_ATOMS: atom_id res chain seq x y z
N MET A 1 -22.74 3.24 -0.84
CA MET A 1 -22.25 4.32 0.04
C MET A 1 -21.60 5.38 -0.85
N ASP A 2 -21.60 6.65 -0.46
CA ASP A 2 -20.74 7.64 -1.14
C ASP A 2 -19.27 7.35 -0.83
N TYR A 3 -18.36 8.04 -1.53
CA TYR A 3 -16.94 7.96 -1.25
C TYR A 3 -16.64 8.10 0.25
N GLN A 4 -15.92 7.14 0.84
CA GLN A 4 -15.51 7.16 2.23
C GLN A 4 -14.01 7.40 2.33
N ASN A 5 -13.63 8.45 3.08
CA ASN A 5 -12.23 8.77 3.36
C ASN A 5 -11.51 7.52 3.91
N PRO A 6 -10.39 7.10 3.30
CA PRO A 6 -9.67 5.91 3.74
C PRO A 6 -9.26 5.95 5.21
N ALA A 7 -8.95 7.11 5.78
CA ALA A 7 -8.61 7.24 7.21
C ALA A 7 -9.74 6.81 8.15
N GLU A 8 -10.99 6.82 7.68
CA GLU A 8 -12.18 6.48 8.46
C GLU A 8 -12.62 5.01 8.28
N VAL A 9 -12.00 4.27 7.35
CA VAL A 9 -12.30 2.86 7.13
C VAL A 9 -11.64 2.02 8.20
N THR A 10 -12.41 1.70 9.23
CA THR A 10 -11.93 1.04 10.45
C THR A 10 -12.55 -0.35 10.67
N SER A 11 -13.16 -0.94 9.64
CA SER A 11 -13.76 -2.26 9.76
C SER A 11 -12.81 -3.38 9.34
N PRO A 12 -12.87 -4.57 9.99
CA PRO A 12 -13.60 -4.87 11.23
C PRO A 12 -13.05 -4.08 12.43
N LYS A 13 -13.94 -3.50 13.25
CA LYS A 13 -13.58 -2.54 14.31
C LYS A 13 -12.71 -3.12 15.44
N ASP A 14 -12.80 -4.42 15.63
CA ASP A 14 -12.01 -5.21 16.59
C ASP A 14 -10.60 -5.53 16.08
N LYS A 15 -10.37 -5.41 14.77
CA LYS A 15 -9.10 -5.81 14.13
C LYS A 15 -8.33 -4.63 13.58
N VAL A 16 -9.01 -3.65 13.01
CA VAL A 16 -8.39 -2.50 12.33
C VAL A 16 -8.34 -1.29 13.25
N SER A 17 -7.14 -0.75 13.44
CA SER A 17 -6.95 0.53 14.14
C SER A 17 -5.78 1.33 13.57
N LYS A 18 -5.57 2.56 14.05
CA LYS A 18 -4.46 3.47 13.66
C LYS A 18 -4.25 3.62 12.14
N VAL A 19 -5.34 3.71 11.39
CA VAL A 19 -5.30 3.85 9.94
C VAL A 19 -4.66 5.18 9.55
N PHE A 20 -3.58 5.10 8.77
CA PHE A 20 -2.83 6.22 8.23
C PHE A 20 -2.67 6.04 6.71
N PRO A 21 -3.52 6.67 5.89
CA PRO A 21 -3.39 6.63 4.44
C PRO A 21 -2.08 7.27 3.97
N ILE A 22 -1.38 6.59 3.07
CA ILE A 22 -0.14 7.05 2.43
C ILE A 22 -0.32 7.28 0.92
N LEU A 23 -1.38 6.74 0.35
CA LEU A 23 -1.81 6.99 -1.01
C LEU A 23 -3.33 6.91 -1.06
N ASP A 24 -3.96 7.88 -1.69
CA ASP A 24 -5.39 7.87 -1.94
C ASP A 24 -5.72 8.50 -3.30
N MET A 25 -6.14 7.66 -4.25
CA MET A 25 -6.45 8.09 -5.61
C MET A 25 -7.92 8.53 -5.77
N GLY A 26 -8.69 8.59 -4.67
CA GLY A 26 -10.06 9.10 -4.65
C GLY A 26 -11.12 8.08 -5.07
N GLU A 27 -12.30 8.60 -5.40
CA GLU A 27 -13.52 7.83 -5.68
C GLU A 27 -13.34 6.81 -6.82
N GLY A 28 -13.79 5.57 -6.61
CA GLY A 28 -13.69 4.48 -7.59
C GLY A 28 -12.26 4.05 -7.96
N LYS A 29 -11.24 4.56 -7.27
CA LYS A 29 -9.83 4.19 -7.44
C LYS A 29 -9.37 3.31 -6.28
N TYR A 30 -8.18 3.54 -5.73
CA TYR A 30 -7.60 2.73 -4.68
C TYR A 30 -6.82 3.59 -3.69
N SER A 31 -6.62 3.02 -2.50
CA SER A 31 -5.82 3.62 -1.43
C SER A 31 -4.91 2.59 -0.79
N VAL A 32 -3.80 3.08 -0.26
CA VAL A 32 -2.82 2.32 0.54
C VAL A 32 -2.65 3.04 1.87
N ALA A 33 -2.58 2.28 2.96
CA ALA A 33 -2.41 2.81 4.30
C ALA A 33 -1.45 1.96 5.14
N PHE A 34 -0.78 2.61 6.09
CA PHE A 34 -0.33 1.91 7.29
C PHE A 34 -1.52 1.77 8.24
N LEU A 35 -1.62 0.65 8.95
CA LEU A 35 -2.64 0.42 9.97
C LEU A 35 -2.18 -0.67 10.95
N ASP A 36 -2.90 -0.83 12.04
CA ASP A 36 -2.78 -2.01 12.90
C ASP A 36 -3.87 -3.02 12.53
N TRP A 37 -3.48 -4.27 12.28
CA TRP A 37 -4.36 -5.42 12.11
C TRP A 37 -4.13 -6.42 13.24
N ASP A 38 -5.16 -6.72 14.03
CA ASP A 38 -5.04 -7.55 15.24
C ASP A 38 -3.89 -7.03 16.15
N GLU A 39 -3.88 -5.71 16.38
CA GLU A 39 -2.87 -4.97 17.18
C GLU A 39 -1.42 -5.00 16.65
N LYS A 40 -1.21 -5.51 15.44
CA LYS A 40 0.11 -5.58 14.80
C LYS A 40 0.22 -4.59 13.64
N PRO A 41 1.35 -3.88 13.49
CA PRO A 41 1.57 -3.01 12.35
C PRO A 41 1.48 -3.78 11.03
N ALA A 42 0.76 -3.24 10.06
CA ALA A 42 0.53 -3.84 8.75
C ALA A 42 0.39 -2.77 7.66
N VAL A 43 0.46 -3.21 6.40
CA VAL A 43 0.05 -2.42 5.24
C VAL A 43 -1.33 -2.88 4.78
N GLY A 44 -2.24 -1.93 4.57
CA GLY A 44 -3.57 -2.17 4.02
C GLY A 44 -3.71 -1.59 2.61
N MET A 45 -4.45 -2.29 1.75
CA MET A 45 -4.90 -1.77 0.46
C MET A 45 -6.41 -1.94 0.27
N ARG A 46 -7.03 -1.04 -0.48
CA ARG A 46 -8.43 -1.20 -0.90
C ARG A 46 -8.70 -0.50 -2.22
N TRP A 47 -9.69 -1.00 -2.95
CA TRP A 47 -10.45 -0.23 -3.91
C TRP A 47 -11.46 0.65 -3.18
N ASN A 48 -11.49 1.92 -3.54
CA ASN A 48 -12.40 2.89 -2.98
C ASN A 48 -13.80 2.72 -3.55
N GLY A 49 -14.78 2.97 -2.68
CA GLY A 49 -16.16 3.07 -3.09
C GLY A 49 -16.45 4.32 -3.90
N GLY A 50 -17.70 4.41 -4.32
CA GLY A 50 -18.20 5.53 -5.11
C GLY A 50 -19.51 5.23 -5.80
N LYS A 51 -19.92 6.14 -6.66
CA LYS A 51 -21.06 6.02 -7.55
C LYS A 51 -20.59 5.55 -8.94
N SER A 52 -21.18 4.48 -9.45
CA SER A 52 -20.97 4.01 -10.82
C SER A 52 -21.73 4.86 -11.84
N GLU A 53 -21.46 4.62 -13.13
CA GLU A 53 -22.10 5.32 -14.26
C GLU A 53 -23.63 5.16 -14.28
N ASP A 54 -24.15 3.99 -13.89
CA ASP A 54 -25.58 3.72 -13.73
C ASP A 54 -26.20 4.33 -12.45
N GLY A 55 -25.37 5.02 -11.66
CA GLY A 55 -25.76 5.70 -10.44
C GLY A 55 -25.85 4.80 -9.20
N THR A 56 -25.51 3.51 -9.30
CA THR A 56 -25.46 2.63 -8.14
C THR A 56 -24.28 2.97 -7.23
N LYS A 57 -24.47 2.86 -5.91
CA LYS A 57 -23.45 3.22 -4.91
C LYS A 57 -22.78 1.96 -4.35
N HIS A 58 -21.45 1.93 -4.38
CA HIS A 58 -20.63 0.81 -3.92
C HIS A 58 -19.67 1.25 -2.80
N PRO A 59 -19.50 0.47 -1.71
CA PRO A 59 -18.63 0.84 -0.58
C PRO A 59 -17.11 0.74 -0.85
N GLY A 60 -16.69 0.09 -1.93
CA GLY A 60 -15.30 -0.30 -2.15
C GLY A 60 -15.08 -1.80 -1.92
N THR A 61 -13.89 -2.28 -2.27
CA THR A 61 -13.50 -3.69 -2.13
C THR A 61 -12.10 -3.76 -1.50
N PRO A 62 -11.85 -4.61 -0.50
CA PRO A 62 -12.78 -5.61 0.06
C PRO A 62 -13.90 -5.01 0.92
N GLN A 63 -14.92 -5.83 1.15
CA GLN A 63 -16.04 -5.50 2.04
C GLN A 63 -16.41 -6.68 2.93
N SER A 64 -16.89 -6.38 4.13
CA SER A 64 -17.51 -7.34 5.05
C SER A 64 -18.93 -6.88 5.36
N ARG A 65 -19.94 -7.68 4.96
CA ARG A 65 -21.37 -7.36 5.15
C ARG A 65 -21.77 -5.96 4.63
N GLY A 66 -21.20 -5.56 3.49
CA GLY A 66 -21.49 -4.24 2.88
C GLY A 66 -20.70 -3.06 3.46
N ILE A 67 -19.80 -3.31 4.41
CA ILE A 67 -18.93 -2.29 5.03
C ILE A 67 -17.53 -2.41 4.43
N PRO A 68 -16.90 -1.33 3.95
CA PRO A 68 -15.57 -1.42 3.39
C PRO A 68 -14.55 -1.83 4.45
N THR A 69 -13.57 -2.61 4.02
CA THR A 69 -12.45 -3.09 4.85
C THR A 69 -11.15 -2.97 4.06
N TRP A 70 -10.04 -3.28 4.70
CA TRP A 70 -8.73 -3.38 4.10
C TRP A 70 -8.44 -4.81 3.68
N TRP A 71 -7.78 -4.96 2.54
CA TRP A 71 -6.99 -6.15 2.27
C TRP A 71 -5.64 -5.96 2.96
N ILE A 72 -5.33 -6.83 3.91
CA ILE A 72 -4.05 -6.80 4.60
C ILE A 72 -3.02 -7.43 3.68
N VAL A 73 -2.00 -6.63 3.35
CA VAL A 73 -0.93 -7.02 2.45
C VAL A 73 -0.07 -8.07 3.14
N PRO A 74 0.14 -9.25 2.54
CA PRO A 74 1.08 -10.23 3.06
C PRO A 74 2.51 -9.66 3.15
N ASP A 75 3.25 -10.02 4.19
CA ASP A 75 4.60 -9.50 4.50
C ASP A 75 5.55 -9.44 3.28
N LEU A 76 5.52 -10.47 2.44
CA LEU A 76 6.33 -10.56 1.21
C LEU A 76 6.10 -9.39 0.25
N PHE A 77 4.89 -8.84 0.21
CA PHE A 77 4.50 -7.78 -0.72
C PHE A 77 4.55 -6.39 -0.11
N GLU A 78 4.69 -6.26 1.20
CA GLU A 78 4.68 -4.96 1.86
C GLU A 78 5.81 -4.06 1.35
N LEU A 79 7.07 -4.54 1.36
CA LEU A 79 8.21 -3.74 0.92
C LEU A 79 8.09 -3.30 -0.56
N PRO A 80 7.81 -4.19 -1.53
CA PRO A 80 7.56 -3.78 -2.92
C PRO A 80 6.46 -2.72 -3.06
N ILE A 81 5.35 -2.84 -2.32
CA ILE A 81 4.26 -1.87 -2.36
C ILE A 81 4.70 -0.52 -1.80
N LEU A 82 5.38 -0.48 -0.65
CA LEU A 82 5.85 0.77 -0.05
C LEU A 82 6.87 1.49 -0.94
N ILE A 83 7.77 0.75 -1.61
CA ILE A 83 8.69 1.32 -2.60
C ILE A 83 7.93 1.92 -3.78
N ALA A 84 6.93 1.22 -4.31
CA ALA A 84 6.10 1.74 -5.40
C ALA A 84 5.37 3.03 -4.99
N VAL A 85 4.80 3.07 -3.78
CA VAL A 85 4.16 4.29 -3.24
C VAL A 85 5.19 5.43 -3.11
N MET A 86 6.40 5.15 -2.62
CA MET A 86 7.47 6.16 -2.52
C MET A 86 7.86 6.73 -3.89
N GLN A 87 7.92 5.89 -4.93
CA GLN A 87 8.27 6.29 -6.29
C GLN A 87 7.19 7.16 -6.95
N ILE A 88 5.91 6.80 -6.75
CA ILE A 88 4.78 7.60 -7.24
C ILE A 88 4.64 8.91 -6.44
N GLY A 89 5.03 8.88 -5.16
CA GLY A 89 4.90 9.98 -4.23
C GLY A 89 3.60 9.87 -3.42
N PRO A 90 3.64 10.08 -2.09
CA PRO A 90 2.43 10.15 -1.28
C PRO A 90 1.53 11.27 -1.75
N GLN A 91 0.26 10.96 -1.99
CA GLN A 91 -0.72 11.91 -2.49
C GLN A 91 -2.14 11.43 -2.20
N GLY A 92 -3.05 12.38 -2.14
CA GLY A 92 -4.48 12.13 -2.03
C GLY A 92 -5.19 13.12 -1.12
N PRO A 93 -6.54 13.14 -1.13
CA PRO A 93 -7.33 13.99 -0.27
C PRO A 93 -7.02 13.73 1.22
N GLY A 94 -6.62 14.78 1.95
CA GLY A 94 -6.37 14.69 3.39
C GLY A 94 -5.08 13.98 3.80
N ILE A 95 -4.19 13.65 2.86
CA ILE A 95 -2.87 13.10 3.17
C ILE A 95 -1.87 14.24 3.44
N ASP A 96 -1.29 14.25 4.64
CA ASP A 96 -0.08 15.04 4.91
C ASP A 96 1.12 14.36 4.22
N VAL A 97 1.58 14.98 3.14
CA VAL A 97 2.64 14.43 2.28
C VAL A 97 3.97 14.28 3.03
N GLN A 98 4.30 15.19 3.96
CA GLN A 98 5.56 15.14 4.70
C GLN A 98 5.55 14.06 5.77
N GLU A 99 4.44 13.96 6.51
CA GLU A 99 4.27 12.89 7.48
C GLU A 99 4.24 11.52 6.78
N ALA A 100 3.48 11.40 5.67
CA ALA A 100 3.40 10.16 4.91
C ALA A 100 4.76 9.72 4.36
N ARG A 101 5.55 10.66 3.84
CA ARG A 101 6.92 10.38 3.36
C ARG A 101 7.83 9.93 4.49
N THR A 102 7.72 10.54 5.67
CA THR A 102 8.49 10.15 6.86
C THR A 102 8.16 8.72 7.28
N ARG A 103 6.87 8.39 7.41
CA ARG A 103 6.40 7.05 7.79
C ARG A 103 6.78 6.00 6.74
N LEU A 104 6.69 6.33 5.46
CA LEU A 104 7.14 5.44 4.38
C LEU A 104 8.63 5.13 4.49
N ASN A 105 9.49 6.14 4.67
CA ASN A 105 10.93 5.93 4.85
C ASN A 105 11.21 4.99 6.04
N GLN A 106 10.56 5.23 7.18
CA GLN A 106 10.69 4.37 8.36
C GLN A 106 10.18 2.94 8.10
N GLY A 107 9.03 2.80 7.45
CA GLY A 107 8.41 1.52 7.13
C GLY A 107 9.25 0.67 6.16
N ILE A 108 9.86 1.32 5.15
CA ILE A 108 10.78 0.70 4.18
C ILE A 108 12.05 0.23 4.89
N GLN A 109 12.70 1.11 5.68
CA GLN A 109 13.93 0.78 6.40
C GLN A 109 13.73 -0.40 7.36
N THR A 110 12.62 -0.41 8.11
CA THR A 110 12.30 -1.48 9.07
C THR A 110 12.20 -2.84 8.36
N ARG A 111 11.50 -2.90 7.23
CA ARG A 111 11.30 -4.15 6.47
C ARG A 111 12.58 -4.62 5.78
N GLN A 112 13.38 -3.71 5.26
CA GLN A 112 14.70 -4.04 4.70
C GLN A 112 15.65 -4.63 5.75
N ALA A 113 15.64 -4.09 6.98
CA ALA A 113 16.43 -4.62 8.08
C ALA A 113 15.97 -6.03 8.49
N SER A 114 14.66 -6.28 8.54
CA SER A 114 14.12 -7.61 8.85
C SER A 114 14.52 -8.67 7.82
N ILE A 115 14.46 -8.35 6.52
CA ILE A 115 14.90 -9.25 5.45
C ILE A 115 16.41 -9.55 5.55
N SER A 116 17.21 -8.55 5.90
CA SER A 116 18.67 -8.70 6.03
C SER A 116 19.07 -9.56 7.22
N ASN A 117 18.26 -9.57 8.29
CA ASN A 117 18.51 -10.33 9.52
C ASN A 117 18.00 -11.78 9.46
N ASP A 118 17.16 -12.14 8.48
CA ASP A 118 16.74 -13.53 8.25
C ASP A 118 17.81 -14.29 7.47
N THR A 119 18.95 -14.55 8.13
CA THR A 119 20.12 -15.22 7.54
C THR A 119 19.98 -16.75 7.51
N SER A 120 18.79 -17.27 7.23
CA SER A 120 18.57 -18.68 6.85
C SER A 120 18.59 -18.91 5.34
N VAL A 121 18.76 -17.84 4.55
CA VAL A 121 18.68 -17.86 3.09
C VAL A 121 20.04 -17.49 2.46
N GLN A 122 21.05 -18.35 2.64
CA GLN A 122 22.33 -18.21 1.91
C GLN A 122 22.27 -18.79 0.48
N SER A 123 21.13 -19.32 0.03
CA SER A 123 20.91 -19.78 -1.35
C SER A 123 20.27 -18.76 -2.29
N ASP A 124 19.53 -17.75 -1.78
CA ASP A 124 18.71 -16.86 -2.62
C ASP A 124 19.38 -15.50 -2.92
N THR A 125 20.57 -15.25 -2.38
CA THR A 125 21.32 -14.01 -2.65
C THR A 125 21.60 -13.83 -4.15
N GLN A 126 21.86 -14.92 -4.87
CA GLN A 126 22.02 -14.87 -6.34
C GLN A 126 20.71 -14.62 -7.09
N LEU A 127 19.58 -15.09 -6.56
CA LEU A 127 18.27 -14.88 -7.18
C LEU A 127 17.81 -13.44 -6.97
N ASN A 128 17.99 -12.90 -5.76
CA ASN A 128 17.63 -11.51 -5.42
C ASN A 128 18.48 -10.50 -6.20
N ASP A 129 19.80 -10.73 -6.34
CA ASP A 129 20.67 -9.91 -7.21
C ASP A 129 20.22 -9.92 -8.68
N SER A 130 19.68 -11.06 -9.13
CA SER A 130 19.19 -11.21 -10.50
C SER A 130 17.85 -10.48 -10.71
N VAL A 131 16.97 -10.50 -9.71
CA VAL A 131 15.69 -9.80 -9.72
C VAL A 131 15.89 -8.28 -9.62
N GLU A 132 16.75 -7.80 -8.73
CA GLU A 132 17.07 -6.36 -8.63
C GLU A 132 17.68 -5.82 -9.93
N LYS A 133 18.60 -6.58 -10.55
CA LYS A 133 19.13 -6.22 -11.88
C LYS A 133 18.05 -6.21 -12.96
N ALA A 134 17.09 -7.13 -12.92
CA ALA A 134 15.98 -7.15 -13.87
C ALA A 134 15.06 -5.95 -13.70
N ILE A 135 14.69 -5.60 -12.47
CA ILE A 135 13.87 -4.42 -12.14
C ILE A 135 14.59 -3.15 -12.59
N MET A 136 15.88 -3.00 -12.27
CA MET A 136 16.66 -1.83 -12.70
C MET A 136 16.77 -1.70 -14.22
N ARG A 137 16.88 -2.82 -14.95
CA ARG A 137 16.86 -2.81 -16.43
C ARG A 137 15.51 -2.34 -16.98
N ILE A 138 14.41 -2.79 -16.39
CA ILE A 138 13.06 -2.36 -16.79
C ILE A 138 12.89 -0.85 -16.55
N VAL A 139 13.26 -0.35 -15.36
CA VAL A 139 13.16 1.07 -15.04
C VAL A 139 14.00 1.93 -15.98
N VAL A 140 15.23 1.52 -16.29
CA VAL A 140 16.10 2.22 -17.25
C VAL A 140 15.48 2.23 -18.65
N GLN A 141 14.90 1.11 -19.08
CA GLN A 141 14.24 1.01 -20.38
C GLN A 141 13.00 1.91 -20.46
N MET A 142 12.19 1.97 -19.41
CA MET A 142 11.00 2.82 -19.36
C MET A 142 11.36 4.31 -19.41
N LYS A 143 12.44 4.73 -18.73
CA LYS A 143 13.00 6.10 -18.85
C LYS A 143 13.46 6.43 -20.27
N ARG A 144 14.15 5.50 -20.93
CA ARG A 144 14.60 5.67 -22.33
C ARG A 144 13.42 5.83 -23.30
N ASN A 145 12.32 5.14 -23.02
CA ASN A 145 11.12 5.20 -23.84
C ASN A 145 10.20 6.38 -23.49
N GLY A 146 10.56 7.22 -22.51
CA GLY A 146 9.74 8.36 -22.07
C GLY A 146 8.41 7.95 -21.42
N GLN A 147 8.33 6.72 -20.89
CA GLN A 147 7.12 6.19 -20.25
C GLN A 147 7.05 6.56 -18.76
N ILE A 148 8.15 7.04 -18.20
CA ILE A 148 8.34 7.65 -16.88
C ILE A 148 9.52 8.62 -16.91
#